data_AF-A0A2V4WVU6-F1
#
_entry.id   AF-A0A2V4WVU6-F1
#
_cell.length_a   1.000
_cell.length_b   1.000
_cell.length_c   1.000
_cell.angle_alpha   90.00
_cell.angle_beta   90.00
_cell.angle_gamma   90.00
#
_symmetry.space_group_name_H-M   'P 1'
#
loop_
_entity.id
_entity.type
_entity.pdbx_description
1 polymer ?
#
loop_
_entity_poly.entity_id
_entity_poly.type
_entity_poly.pdbx_seq_one_letter_code
_entity_poly.pdbx_strand_id
1 'polypeptide(L)'
;MNIKRFIVAGAIGGLIHFFLSWFCYGILLIDYFPPKNETTRTIILVFLAFFSVGFFISYFFNRWAHITTASMGLRAGIFFGLFLGLLSGFFYLAIQYLESIEVFFLHLAASIVTAACTGAVVGGLSGRIS
;
A
#
# COMPACT_ATOMS: atom_id res chain seq x y z
N MET A 1 8.27 -0.22 -21.29
CA MET A 1 7.29 -0.70 -20.30
C MET A 1 6.16 -1.35 -21.06
N ASN A 2 5.80 -2.59 -20.72
CA ASN A 2 4.60 -3.21 -21.28
C ASN A 2 3.37 -2.63 -20.58
N ILE A 3 2.48 -2.00 -21.34
CA ILE A 3 1.32 -1.29 -20.78
C ILE A 3 0.30 -2.24 -20.17
N LYS A 4 0.16 -3.46 -20.71
CA LYS A 4 -0.70 -4.51 -20.16
C LYS A 4 -0.19 -4.97 -18.80
N ARG A 5 1.13 -5.19 -18.66
CA ARG A 5 1.75 -5.51 -17.37
C ARG A 5 1.49 -4.41 -16.35
N PHE A 6 1.74 -3.16 -16.74
CA PHE A 6 1.53 -2.00 -15.88
C PHE A 6 0.08 -1.90 -15.37
N ILE A 7 -0.90 -1.92 -16.29
CA ILE A 7 -2.32 -1.74 -15.95
C ILE A 7 -2.82 -2.90 -15.10
N VAL A 8 -2.58 -4.15 -15.51
CA VAL A 8 -3.12 -5.33 -14.82
C VAL A 8 -2.46 -5.51 -13.46
N ALA A 9 -1.12 -5.44 -13.38
CA ALA A 9 -0.43 -5.58 -12.11
C ALA A 9 -0.74 -4.39 -11.18
N GLY A 10 -0.89 -3.18 -11.72
CA GLY A 10 -1.24 -1.99 -10.93
C GLY A 10 -2.64 -2.04 -10.34
N ALA A 11 -3.64 -2.41 -11.14
CA ALA A 11 -5.02 -2.54 -10.67
C ALA A 11 -5.17 -3.64 -9.61
N ILE A 12 -4.57 -4.82 -9.84
CA ILE A 12 -4.59 -5.91 -8.86
C ILE A 12 -3.80 -5.50 -7.61
N GLY A 13 -2.65 -4.85 -7.77
CA GLY A 13 -1.88 -4.29 -6.66
C GLY A 13 -2.70 -3.34 -5.81
N GLY A 14 -3.44 -2.42 -6.43
CA GLY A 14 -4.31 -1.48 -5.74
C GLY A 14 -5.43 -2.17 -4.94
N LEU A 15 -6.06 -3.17 -5.55
CA LEU A 15 -7.10 -3.96 -4.90
C LEU A 15 -6.57 -4.72 -3.68
N ILE A 16 -5.40 -5.38 -3.83
CA ILE A 16 -4.73 -6.08 -2.73
C ILE A 16 -4.33 -5.10 -1.62
N HIS A 17 -3.82 -3.92 -1.99
CA HIS A 17 -3.45 -2.90 -1.03
C HIS A 17 -4.66 -2.38 -0.24
N PHE A 18 -5.81 -2.19 -0.90
CA PHE A 18 -7.07 -1.82 -0.25
C PHE A 18 -7.49 -2.88 0.78
N PHE A 19 -7.60 -4.14 0.38
CA PHE A 19 -8.08 -5.21 1.28
C PHE A 19 -7.12 -5.49 2.42
N LEU A 20 -5.81 -5.49 2.18
CA LEU A 20 -4.82 -5.66 3.23
C LEU A 20 -4.82 -4.50 4.21
N SER A 21 -4.96 -3.26 3.73
CA SER A 21 -5.06 -2.10 4.62
C SER A 21 -6.35 -2.16 5.44
N TRP A 22 -7.48 -2.52 4.83
CA TRP A 22 -8.73 -2.72 5.58
C TRP A 22 -8.59 -3.83 6.64
N PHE A 23 -7.93 -4.94 6.31
CA PHE A 23 -7.67 -6.01 7.28
C PHE A 23 -6.76 -5.53 8.43
N CYS A 24 -5.68 -4.82 8.13
CA CYS A 24 -4.76 -4.31 9.15
C CYS A 24 -5.42 -3.24 10.04
N TYR A 25 -5.99 -2.19 9.47
CA TYR A 25 -6.51 -1.04 10.23
C TYR A 25 -7.94 -1.25 10.73
N GLY A 26 -8.79 -1.91 9.95
CA GLY A 26 -10.21 -2.10 10.26
C GLY A 26 -10.55 -3.38 11.02
N ILE A 27 -9.61 -4.34 11.13
CA ILE A 27 -9.83 -5.57 11.89
C ILE A 27 -8.74 -5.77 12.95
N LEU A 28 -7.47 -5.86 12.55
CA LEU A 28 -6.38 -6.19 13.47
C LEU A 28 -6.06 -5.08 14.47
N LEU A 29 -6.10 -3.83 14.03
CA LEU A 29 -5.68 -2.66 14.81
C LEU A 29 -6.86 -1.72 15.10
N ILE A 30 -8.09 -2.21 15.05
CA ILE A 30 -9.31 -1.39 15.15
C ILE A 30 -9.34 -0.55 16.44
N ASP A 31 -8.82 -1.08 17.54
CA ASP A 31 -8.78 -0.38 18.84
C ASP A 31 -7.83 0.84 18.82
N TYR A 32 -6.84 0.84 17.92
CA TYR A 32 -5.88 1.94 17.75
C TYR A 32 -6.27 2.91 16.63
N PHE A 33 -7.10 2.46 15.69
CA PHE A 33 -7.57 3.24 14.54
C PHE A 33 -9.11 3.20 14.45
N PRO A 34 -9.83 3.73 15.46
CA PRO A 34 -11.29 3.69 15.44
C PRO A 34 -11.82 4.50 14.25
N PRO A 35 -12.86 4.00 13.56
CA PRO A 35 -13.45 4.70 12.41
C PRO A 35 -14.01 6.06 12.84
N LYS A 36 -13.55 7.14 12.19
CA LYS A 36 -13.98 8.52 12.44
C LYS A 36 -14.87 8.98 11.29
N ASN A 37 -16.17 9.19 11.55
CA ASN A 37 -17.17 9.77 10.63
C ASN A 37 -16.97 9.42 9.15
N GLU A 38 -17.12 8.13 8.82
CA GLU A 38 -16.96 7.64 7.47
C GLU A 38 -18.13 8.11 6.58
N THR A 39 -17.81 8.88 5.55
CA THR A 39 -18.76 9.24 4.50
C THR A 39 -18.48 8.41 3.26
N THR A 40 -19.48 8.23 2.38
CA THR A 40 -19.29 7.61 1.06
C THR A 40 -18.14 8.25 0.29
N ARG A 41 -17.98 9.58 0.40
CA ARG A 41 -16.87 10.32 -0.21
C ARG A 41 -15.52 9.89 0.36
N THR A 42 -15.40 9.71 1.68
CA THR A 42 -14.17 9.26 2.33
C THR A 42 -13.75 7.90 1.81
N ILE A 43 -14.68 6.94 1.74
CA ILE A 43 -14.40 5.57 1.27
C ILE A 43 -13.91 5.58 -0.18
N ILE A 44 -14.54 6.37 -1.06
CA ILE A 44 -14.13 6.50 -2.47
C ILE A 44 -12.71 7.08 -2.56
N LEU A 45 -12.39 8.13 -1.81
CA LEU A 45 -11.05 8.73 -1.83
C LEU A 45 -9.97 7.77 -1.33
N VAL A 46 -10.27 7.02 -0.27
CA VAL A 46 -9.38 5.97 0.26
C VAL A 46 -9.16 4.88 -0.78
N PHE A 47 -10.23 4.43 -1.44
CA PHE A 47 -10.13 3.45 -2.52
C PHE A 47 -9.25 3.94 -3.68
N LEU A 48 -9.44 5.19 -4.14
CA LEU A 48 -8.60 5.80 -5.18
C LEU A 48 -7.14 5.96 -4.74
N ALA A 49 -6.90 6.30 -3.46
CA ALA A 49 -5.55 6.41 -2.92
C ALA A 49 -4.81 5.07 -2.98
N PHE A 50 -5.46 3.96 -2.61
CA PHE A 50 -4.83 2.64 -2.68
C PHE A 50 -4.60 2.15 -4.11
N PHE A 51 -5.49 2.47 -5.06
CA PHE A 51 -5.23 2.24 -6.49
C PHE A 51 -4.03 3.04 -6.99
N SER A 52 -3.90 4.30 -6.54
CA SER A 52 -2.75 5.13 -6.87
C SER A 52 -1.44 4.49 -6.38
N VAL A 53 -1.42 3.92 -5.16
CA VAL A 53 -0.27 3.15 -4.64
C VAL A 53 0.01 1.93 -5.50
N GLY A 54 -1.02 1.15 -5.86
CA GLY A 54 -0.86 -0.03 -6.73
C GLY A 54 -0.24 0.30 -8.08
N PHE A 55 -0.74 1.34 -8.76
CA PHE A 55 -0.17 1.81 -10.02
C PHE A 55 1.24 2.38 -9.85
N PHE A 56 1.50 3.10 -8.77
CA PHE A 56 2.84 3.65 -8.49
C PHE A 56 3.89 2.54 -8.35
N ILE A 57 3.59 1.51 -7.54
CA ILE A 57 4.47 0.33 -7.38
C ILE A 57 4.65 -0.39 -8.73
N SER A 58 3.55 -0.63 -9.45
CA SER A 58 3.58 -1.30 -10.76
C SER A 58 4.42 -0.53 -11.79
N TYR A 59 4.29 0.80 -11.84
CA TYR A 59 5.09 1.64 -12.73
C TYR A 59 6.57 1.50 -12.42
N PHE A 60 6.96 1.63 -11.15
CA PHE A 60 8.36 1.54 -10.75
C PHE A 60 8.95 0.17 -11.09
N PHE A 61 8.20 -0.91 -10.82
CA PHE A 61 8.63 -2.28 -11.08
C PHE A 61 8.82 -2.53 -12.58
N ASN A 62 7.92 -2.03 -13.42
CA ASN A 62 7.95 -2.29 -14.86
C ASN A 62 8.84 -1.32 -15.65
N ARG A 63 9.01 -0.08 -15.17
CA ARG A 63 9.74 0.97 -15.91
C ARG A 63 11.18 1.10 -15.45
N TRP A 64 11.48 0.96 -14.15
CA TRP A 64 12.81 1.26 -13.60
C TRP A 64 13.49 0.01 -13.02
N ALA A 65 12.80 -0.74 -12.16
CA ALA A 65 13.44 -1.83 -11.43
C ALA A 65 13.44 -3.18 -12.16
N HIS A 66 12.66 -3.31 -13.25
CA HIS A 66 12.50 -4.55 -14.03
C HIS A 66 12.16 -5.77 -13.17
N ILE A 67 11.31 -5.60 -12.15
CA ILE A 67 10.93 -6.64 -11.20
C ILE A 67 9.91 -7.60 -11.84
N THR A 68 10.23 -8.89 -11.84
CA THR A 68 9.42 -9.96 -12.46
C THR A 68 9.13 -11.14 -11.52
N THR A 69 9.52 -11.08 -10.25
CA THR A 69 9.27 -12.16 -9.29
C THR A 69 8.64 -11.62 -8.02
N ALA A 70 7.87 -12.48 -7.34
CA ALA A 70 7.23 -12.13 -6.08
C ALA A 70 8.24 -11.81 -4.97
N SER A 71 9.38 -12.51 -4.91
CA SER A 71 10.42 -12.28 -3.89
C SER A 71 11.10 -10.91 -4.06
N MET A 72 11.41 -10.51 -5.30
CA MET A 72 11.93 -9.17 -5.58
C MET A 72 10.88 -8.10 -5.28
N GLY A 73 9.63 -8.36 -5.66
CA GLY A 73 8.51 -7.46 -5.38
C GLY A 73 8.26 -7.27 -3.89
N LEU A 74 8.35 -8.33 -3.09
CA LEU A 74 8.21 -8.28 -1.64
C LEU A 74 9.28 -7.38 -1.02
N ARG A 75 10.54 -7.58 -1.39
CA ARG A 75 11.66 -6.76 -0.88
C ARG A 75 11.50 -5.30 -1.24
N ALA A 76 11.17 -5.01 -2.50
CA ALA A 76 10.91 -3.64 -2.94
C ALA A 76 9.69 -3.03 -2.21
N GLY A 77 8.63 -3.82 -1.99
CA GLY A 77 7.45 -3.43 -1.25
C GLY A 77 7.74 -3.04 0.20
N ILE A 78 8.68 -3.71 0.88
CA ILE A 78 9.14 -3.31 2.22
C ILE A 78 9.70 -1.88 2.20
N PHE A 79 10.55 -1.56 1.22
CA PHE A 79 11.10 -0.21 1.09
C PHE A 79 10.01 0.83 0.79
N PHE A 80 9.07 0.52 -0.10
CA PHE A 80 7.93 1.41 -0.36
C PHE A 80 7.07 1.64 0.88
N GLY A 81 6.73 0.59 1.62
CA GLY A 81 5.95 0.70 2.85
C GLY A 81 6.67 1.48 3.94
N LEU A 82 7.98 1.31 4.07
CA LEU A 82 8.78 2.11 4.99
C LEU A 82 8.66 3.61 4.68
N PHE A 83 8.91 4.03 3.43
CA PHE A 83 8.87 5.45 3.08
C PHE A 83 7.45 6.02 3.04
N LEU A 84 6.46 5.27 2.53
CA LEU A 84 5.06 5.71 2.55
C LEU A 84 4.52 5.80 3.98
N GLY A 85 4.87 4.83 4.83
CA GLY A 85 4.49 4.80 6.25
C GLY A 85 5.13 5.94 7.04
N LEU A 86 6.43 6.22 6.84
CA LEU A 86 7.09 7.37 7.46
C LEU A 86 6.47 8.69 7.01
N LEU A 87 6.30 8.87 5.69
CA LEU A 87 5.71 10.09 5.13
C LEU A 87 4.32 10.34 5.71
N SER A 88 3.41 9.38 5.56
CA SER A 88 2.03 9.50 6.05
C SER A 88 1.98 9.60 7.57
N GLY A 89 2.78 8.82 8.30
CA GLY A 89 2.81 8.83 9.75
C GLY A 89 3.27 10.17 10.34
N PHE A 90 4.30 10.80 9.77
CA PHE A 90 4.73 12.14 10.21
C PHE A 90 3.66 13.20 9.94
N PHE A 91 3.01 13.15 8.77
CA PHE A 91 1.88 14.02 8.49
C PHE A 91 0.73 13.80 9.48
N TYR A 92 0.38 12.54 9.75
CA TYR A 92 -0.71 12.19 10.65
C TYR A 92 -0.43 12.55 12.11
N LEU A 93 0.81 12.46 12.58
CA LEU A 93 1.20 13.02 13.88
C LEU A 93 1.05 14.54 13.90
N ALA A 94 1.49 15.24 12.84
CA ALA A 94 1.43 16.69 12.77
C ALA A 94 -0.01 17.23 12.77
N ILE A 95 -0.95 16.54 12.12
CA ILE A 95 -2.37 16.92 12.10
C ILE A 95 -3.20 16.27 13.23
N GLN A 96 -2.54 15.64 14.22
CA GLN A 96 -3.19 14.98 15.36
C GLN A 96 -4.22 13.90 14.96
N TYR A 97 -3.99 13.24 13.81
CA TYR A 97 -4.77 12.08 13.41
C TYR A 97 -4.34 10.82 14.16
N LEU A 98 -3.03 10.65 14.37
CA LEU A 98 -2.47 9.64 15.28
C LEU A 98 -2.33 10.25 16.66
N GLU A 99 -2.80 9.54 17.68
CA GLU A 99 -2.94 10.07 19.04
C GLU A 99 -1.64 9.95 19.85
N SER A 100 -0.71 9.10 19.43
CA SER A 100 0.57 8.91 20.10
C SER A 100 1.67 8.40 19.17
N ILE A 101 2.92 8.45 19.66
CA ILE A 101 4.08 7.92 18.92
C ILE A 101 4.04 6.38 18.82
N GLU A 102 3.44 5.71 19.79
CA GLU A 102 3.22 4.26 19.76
C GLU A 102 2.30 3.86 18.60
N VAL A 103 1.20 4.59 18.42
CA VAL A 103 0.26 4.36 17.30
C VAL A 103 0.93 4.67 15.95
N PHE A 104 1.86 5.62 15.91
CA PHE A 104 2.70 5.85 14.73
C PHE A 104 3.57 4.64 14.36
N PHE A 105 4.19 3.96 15.33
CA PHE A 105 4.96 2.75 15.03
C PHE A 105 4.07 1.59 14.55
N LEU A 106 2.84 1.47 15.09
CA LEU A 106 1.85 0.51 14.59
C LEU A 106 1.44 0.82 13.14
N HIS A 107 1.18 2.09 12.82
CA HIS A 107 0.92 2.57 11.46
C HIS A 107 2.07 2.24 10.51
N LEU A 108 3.32 2.50 10.94
CA LEU A 108 4.50 2.22 10.15
C LEU A 108 4.64 0.71 9.86
N ALA A 109 4.47 -0.13 10.88
CA ALA A 109 4.52 -1.58 10.73
C ALA A 109 3.44 -2.09 9.78
N ALA A 110 2.20 -1.62 9.94
CA ALA A 110 1.09 -1.96 9.05
C ALA A 110 1.40 -1.53 7.61
N SER A 111 1.90 -0.32 7.39
CA SER A 111 2.29 0.18 6.05
C SER A 111 3.36 -0.69 5.39
N ILE A 112 4.38 -1.13 6.14
CA ILE A 112 5.42 -2.04 5.65
C ILE A 112 4.81 -3.37 5.22
N VAL A 113 3.97 -3.98 6.06
CA VAL A 113 3.36 -5.29 5.78
C VAL A 113 2.43 -5.20 4.56
N THR A 114 1.57 -4.20 4.49
CA THR A 114 0.62 -4.06 3.37
C THR A 114 1.35 -3.81 2.06
N ALA A 115 2.36 -2.94 2.05
CA ALA A 115 3.15 -2.65 0.86
C ALA A 115 4.05 -3.82 0.44
N ALA A 116 4.62 -4.57 1.38
CA ALA A 116 5.41 -5.77 1.09
C ALA A 116 4.56 -6.84 0.37
N CYS A 117 3.39 -7.15 0.91
CA CYS A 117 2.47 -8.12 0.29
C CYS A 117 1.95 -7.62 -1.06
N THR A 118 1.64 -6.32 -1.17
CA THR A 118 1.25 -5.69 -2.45
C THR A 118 2.36 -5.82 -3.48
N GLY A 119 3.60 -5.47 -3.10
CA GLY A 119 4.78 -5.60 -3.95
C GLY A 119 5.00 -7.05 -4.39
N ALA A 120 4.82 -8.03 -3.50
CA ALA A 120 4.94 -9.45 -3.86
C ALA A 120 3.96 -9.83 -4.98
N VAL A 121 2.70 -9.41 -4.88
CA VAL A 121 1.67 -9.67 -5.90
C VAL A 121 2.01 -8.96 -7.22
N VAL A 122 2.34 -7.67 -7.17
CA VAL A 122 2.67 -6.87 -8.36
C VAL A 122 3.88 -7.44 -9.09
N GLY A 123 4.94 -7.79 -8.36
CA GLY A 123 6.15 -8.39 -8.91
C GLY A 123 5.91 -9.76 -9.53
N GLY A 124 5.14 -10.62 -8.85
CA GLY A 124 4.76 -11.94 -9.36
C GLY A 124 3.93 -11.87 -10.64
N LEU A 125 2.96 -10.94 -10.71
CA LEU A 125 2.14 -10.74 -11.90
C LEU A 125 2.93 -10.15 -13.07
N SER A 126 3.83 -9.21 -12.79
CA SER A 126 4.66 -8.55 -13.82
C SER A 126 5.59 -9.53 -14.55
N GLY A 127 5.98 -10.65 -13.91
CA GLY A 127 6.72 -11.73 -14.55
C GLY A 127 5.88 -12.71 -15.37
N ARG A 128 4.58 -12.84 -15.09
CA ARG A 128 3.68 -13.79 -15.76
C ARG A 128 2.97 -13.21 -16.98
N ILE A 129 2.84 -11.89 -17.03
CA ILE A 129 2.17 -11.19 -18.14
C ILE A 129 3.23 -10.88 -19.19
N SER A 130 3.04 -11.34 -20.44
CA SER A 130 3.94 -11.05 -21.56
C SER A 130 3.78 -9.63 -22.07
#